data_AF-A0A526YHJ1-F1
#
_entry.id   AF-A0A526YHJ1-F1
#
_cell.length_a   1.000
_cell.length_b   1.000
_cell.length_c   1.000
_cell.angle_alpha   90.00
_cell.angle_beta   90.00
_cell.angle_gamma   90.00
#
_symmetry.space_group_name_H-M   'P 1'
#
loop_
_entity.id
_entity.type
_entity.pdbx_description
1 polymer ?
#
loop_
_entity_poly.entity_id
_entity_poly.type
_entity_poly.pdbx_seq_one_letter_code
_entity_poly.pdbx_strand_id
1 'polypeptide(L)'
;MSGSSLKGLVAQRQVKLGTLVAEFATPGIGHILKSAGCDFVFFDMEHSGFSLETVKSAIRYFEAADLPVMVRVPSQDYHFLARAMDMGAEGLIAPMVSTVEQAQHIINSMKYHPAGVRGVALQIAHDRYRPGSVTDKFETANQRSVFICLIETADGVKNIDGIAGLDGVDCLWVGHFDLSVSLGVPGDFAHPTFTAAMDK
;
A
#
# COMPACT_ATOMS: atom_id res chain seq x y z
N MET A 1 -6.63 23.40 -0.78
CA MET A 1 -6.09 22.11 -1.26
C MET A 1 -6.73 21.00 -0.45
N SER A 2 -7.87 20.46 -0.89
CA SER A 2 -8.60 19.39 -0.21
C SER A 2 -8.82 18.21 -1.16
N GLY A 3 -7.76 17.79 -1.85
CA GLY A 3 -7.74 16.46 -2.45
C GLY A 3 -7.78 15.45 -1.30
N SER A 4 -8.69 14.48 -1.34
CA SER A 4 -8.80 13.42 -0.33
C SER A 4 -7.48 12.66 -0.26
N SER A 5 -6.71 12.85 0.82
CA SER A 5 -5.49 12.08 1.07
C SER A 5 -5.82 10.59 1.20
N LEU A 6 -4.88 9.71 0.87
CA LEU A 6 -5.09 8.27 1.02
C LEU A 6 -5.49 7.89 2.46
N LYS A 7 -4.87 8.53 3.46
CA LYS A 7 -5.23 8.36 4.87
C LYS A 7 -6.69 8.74 5.16
N GLY A 8 -7.17 9.83 4.55
CA GLY A 8 -8.56 10.25 4.65
C GLY A 8 -9.53 9.26 3.97
N LEU A 9 -9.10 8.60 2.90
CA LEU A 9 -9.91 7.56 2.23
C LEU A 9 -10.10 6.34 3.13
N VAL A 10 -9.02 5.80 3.73
CA VAL A 10 -9.09 4.61 4.60
C VAL A 10 -9.77 4.88 5.94
N ALA A 11 -9.77 6.13 6.42
CA ALA A 11 -10.49 6.50 7.65
C ALA A 11 -12.02 6.50 7.51
N GLN A 12 -12.55 6.39 6.28
CA GLN A 12 -13.97 6.43 5.99
C GLN A 12 -14.48 5.07 5.54
N ARG A 13 -15.67 4.68 6.00
CA ARG A 13 -16.34 3.43 5.60
C ARG A 13 -17.04 3.48 4.23
N GLN A 14 -16.95 4.59 3.52
CA GLN A 14 -17.53 4.70 2.18
C GLN A 14 -16.72 3.84 1.19
N VAL A 15 -17.40 3.20 0.25
CA VAL A 15 -16.75 2.44 -0.83
C VAL A 15 -15.80 3.35 -1.59
N LYS A 16 -14.56 2.88 -1.78
CA LYS A 16 -13.52 3.58 -2.55
C LYS A 16 -13.20 2.77 -3.80
N LEU A 17 -13.16 3.44 -4.94
CA LEU A 17 -12.91 2.82 -6.23
C LEU A 17 -11.46 3.10 -6.65
N GLY A 18 -10.67 2.05 -6.77
CA GLY A 18 -9.30 2.15 -7.27
C GLY A 18 -9.02 1.19 -8.40
N THR A 19 -7.90 1.40 -9.08
CA THR A 19 -7.45 0.48 -10.14
C THR A 19 -5.97 0.17 -10.03
N LEU A 20 -5.61 -1.00 -10.55
CA LEU A 20 -4.26 -1.48 -10.72
C LEU A 20 -3.63 -0.84 -11.96
N VAL A 21 -2.37 -0.41 -11.83
CA VAL A 21 -1.49 -0.08 -12.96
C VAL A 21 -0.38 -1.13 -13.01
N ALA A 22 -0.40 -1.98 -14.05
CA ALA A 22 0.57 -3.07 -14.23
C ALA A 22 1.34 -2.99 -15.56
N GLU A 23 0.77 -2.39 -16.62
CA GLU A 23 1.37 -2.47 -17.96
C GLU A 23 1.82 -1.11 -18.52
N PHE A 24 0.99 -0.06 -18.37
CA PHE A 24 1.21 1.23 -19.03
C PHE A 24 1.36 2.37 -18.02
N ALA A 25 2.49 3.07 -18.07
CA ALA A 25 2.78 4.25 -17.26
C ALA A 25 3.04 5.49 -18.16
N THR A 26 1.98 6.03 -18.76
CA THR A 26 2.06 7.17 -19.68
C THR A 26 1.76 8.50 -18.96
N PRO A 27 2.30 9.65 -19.41
CA PRO A 27 2.12 10.93 -18.70
C PRO A 27 0.67 11.36 -18.43
N GLY A 28 -0.27 10.99 -19.32
CA GLY A 28 -1.68 11.36 -19.19
C GLY A 28 -2.51 10.46 -18.26
N ILE A 29 -1.96 9.31 -17.83
CA ILE A 29 -2.74 8.27 -17.14
C ILE A 29 -3.37 8.75 -15.84
N GLY A 30 -2.67 9.60 -15.07
CA GLY A 30 -3.18 10.15 -13.81
C GLY A 30 -4.47 10.96 -14.02
N HIS A 31 -4.48 11.87 -15.00
CA HIS A 31 -5.66 12.68 -15.31
C HIS A 31 -6.81 11.86 -15.88
N ILE A 32 -6.51 10.86 -16.71
CA ILE A 32 -7.51 9.95 -17.28
C ILE A 32 -8.21 9.18 -16.15
N LEU A 33 -7.45 8.54 -15.26
CA LEU A 33 -8.00 7.74 -14.17
C LEU A 33 -8.74 8.60 -13.14
N LYS A 34 -8.24 9.80 -12.84
CA LYS A 34 -8.95 10.74 -11.98
C LYS A 34 -10.31 11.14 -12.57
N SER A 35 -10.34 11.44 -13.88
CA SER A 35 -11.57 11.82 -14.59
C SER A 35 -12.55 10.65 -14.72
N ALA A 36 -12.04 9.42 -14.78
CA ALA A 36 -12.84 8.19 -14.74
C ALA A 36 -13.43 7.89 -13.36
N GLY A 37 -13.09 8.67 -12.32
CA GLY A 37 -13.66 8.55 -10.98
C GLY A 37 -12.86 7.67 -10.02
N CYS A 38 -11.59 7.36 -10.31
CA CYS A 38 -10.75 6.67 -9.33
C CYS A 38 -10.48 7.55 -8.11
N ASP A 39 -10.66 6.97 -6.92
CA ASP A 39 -10.26 7.53 -5.63
C ASP A 39 -8.77 7.33 -5.37
N PHE A 40 -8.21 6.22 -5.85
CA PHE A 40 -6.79 5.87 -5.72
C PHE A 40 -6.34 4.97 -6.88
N VAL A 41 -5.02 4.78 -6.99
CA VAL A 41 -4.44 3.72 -7.81
C VAL A 41 -3.36 2.99 -7.03
N PHE A 42 -2.95 1.82 -7.52
CA PHE A 42 -1.71 1.21 -7.07
C PHE A 42 -0.88 0.70 -8.24
N PHE A 43 0.43 0.89 -8.13
CA PHE A 43 1.39 0.23 -9.00
C PHE A 43 1.72 -1.14 -8.44
N ASP A 44 1.72 -2.13 -9.32
CA ASP A 44 2.16 -3.46 -8.95
C ASP A 44 3.62 -3.66 -9.29
N MET A 45 4.44 -4.00 -8.31
CA MET A 45 5.83 -4.42 -8.54
C MET A 45 6.03 -5.92 -8.27
N GLU A 46 4.98 -6.65 -7.86
CA GLU A 46 5.03 -8.08 -7.56
C GLU A 46 4.79 -8.93 -8.81
N HIS A 47 3.76 -8.59 -9.60
CA HIS A 47 3.37 -9.36 -10.79
C HIS A 47 3.43 -8.56 -12.09
N SER A 48 4.23 -7.49 -12.13
CA SER A 48 4.45 -6.69 -13.33
C SER A 48 5.94 -6.48 -13.64
N GLY A 49 6.23 -5.86 -14.80
CA GLY A 49 7.58 -5.48 -15.20
C GLY A 49 8.08 -4.14 -14.62
N PHE A 50 7.33 -3.51 -13.71
CA PHE A 50 7.70 -2.19 -13.22
C PHE A 50 8.90 -2.20 -12.25
N SER A 51 9.87 -1.35 -12.55
CA SER A 51 10.99 -1.05 -11.67
C SER A 51 10.68 0.14 -10.75
N LEU A 52 11.47 0.28 -9.69
CA LEU A 52 11.42 1.44 -8.79
C LEU A 52 11.51 2.78 -9.55
N GLU A 53 12.39 2.88 -10.55
CA GLU A 53 12.58 4.11 -11.33
C GLU A 53 11.36 4.46 -12.18
N THR A 54 10.75 3.46 -12.82
CA THR A 54 9.52 3.65 -13.61
C THR A 54 8.38 4.10 -12.71
N VAL A 55 8.16 3.44 -11.57
CA VAL A 55 7.11 3.81 -10.62
C VAL A 55 7.35 5.21 -10.06
N LYS A 56 8.59 5.55 -9.64
CA LYS A 56 8.95 6.89 -9.16
C LYS A 56 8.59 7.98 -10.17
N SER A 57 8.92 7.75 -11.44
CA SER A 57 8.63 8.68 -12.52
C SER A 57 7.12 8.80 -12.73
N ALA A 58 6.42 7.67 -12.76
CA ALA A 58 4.98 7.62 -12.98
C ALA A 58 4.18 8.29 -11.85
N ILE A 59 4.60 8.16 -10.58
CA ILE A 59 3.97 8.83 -9.42
C ILE A 59 3.80 10.35 -9.68
N ARG A 60 4.72 10.99 -10.40
CA ARG A 60 4.60 12.43 -10.72
C ARG A 60 3.37 12.75 -11.57
N TYR A 61 2.95 11.83 -12.45
CA TYR A 61 1.75 12.01 -13.27
C TYR A 61 0.48 12.02 -12.42
N PHE A 62 0.46 11.21 -11.37
CA PHE A 62 -0.68 11.12 -10.44
C PHE A 62 -0.70 12.27 -9.44
N GLU A 63 0.46 12.73 -8.99
CA GLU A 63 0.55 13.95 -8.20
C GLU A 63 0.02 15.17 -8.97
N ALA A 64 0.34 15.29 -10.26
CA ALA A 64 -0.18 16.36 -11.11
C ALA A 64 -1.72 16.29 -11.29
N ALA A 65 -2.29 15.10 -11.12
CA ALA A 65 -3.73 14.84 -11.21
C ALA A 65 -4.46 14.84 -9.86
N ASP A 66 -3.76 15.08 -8.74
CA ASP A 66 -4.29 14.92 -7.38
C ASP A 66 -5.01 13.56 -7.17
N LEU A 67 -4.35 12.47 -7.60
CA LEU A 67 -4.80 11.10 -7.44
C LEU A 67 -3.81 10.31 -6.56
N PRO A 68 -4.19 9.85 -5.36
CA PRO A 68 -3.30 9.10 -4.49
C PRO A 68 -2.79 7.80 -5.09
N VAL A 69 -1.51 7.50 -4.83
CA VAL A 69 -0.81 6.31 -5.36
C VAL A 69 -0.28 5.44 -4.24
N MET A 70 -0.61 4.15 -4.30
CA MET A 70 0.04 3.09 -3.53
C MET A 70 1.00 2.27 -4.39
N VAL A 71 1.87 1.51 -3.74
CA VAL A 71 2.75 0.54 -4.41
C VAL A 71 2.59 -0.81 -3.74
N ARG A 72 2.25 -1.85 -4.52
CA ARG A 72 2.41 -3.24 -4.11
C ARG A 72 3.88 -3.61 -4.27
N VAL A 73 4.55 -3.85 -3.15
CA VAL A 73 5.98 -4.19 -3.13
C VAL A 73 6.17 -5.67 -3.49
N PRO A 74 7.30 -6.05 -4.13
CA PRO A 74 7.54 -7.45 -4.53
C PRO A 74 7.91 -8.36 -3.35
N SER A 75 8.37 -7.79 -2.24
CA SER A 75 8.68 -8.53 -1.02
C SER A 75 8.60 -7.61 0.19
N GLN A 76 8.62 -8.21 1.38
CA GLN A 76 8.63 -7.51 2.66
C GLN A 76 10.04 -7.04 3.06
N ASP A 77 11.03 -7.11 2.17
CA ASP A 77 12.38 -6.67 2.49
C ASP A 77 12.42 -5.15 2.67
N TYR A 78 13.10 -4.71 3.73
CA TYR A 78 13.26 -3.30 4.09
C TYR A 78 13.59 -2.38 2.90
N HIS A 79 14.45 -2.82 1.98
CA HIS A 79 14.89 -2.01 0.86
C HIS A 79 13.77 -1.72 -0.15
N PHE A 80 12.79 -2.59 -0.34
CA PHE A 80 11.60 -2.31 -1.15
C PHE A 80 10.63 -1.41 -0.39
N LEU A 81 10.39 -1.70 0.89
CA LEU A 81 9.47 -0.94 1.74
C LEU A 81 9.88 0.53 1.87
N ALA A 82 11.12 0.77 2.32
CA ALA A 82 11.63 2.13 2.54
C ALA A 82 11.72 2.92 1.23
N ARG A 83 12.19 2.30 0.15
CA ARG A 83 12.35 2.98 -1.15
C ARG A 83 11.02 3.27 -1.83
N ALA A 84 10.04 2.38 -1.75
CA ALA A 84 8.68 2.66 -2.23
C ALA A 84 8.11 3.93 -1.57
N MET A 85 8.29 4.05 -0.25
CA MET A 85 7.92 5.26 0.47
C MET A 85 8.76 6.48 0.06
N ASP A 86 10.08 6.35 -0.15
CA ASP A 86 10.98 7.46 -0.54
C ASP A 86 10.64 8.05 -1.92
N MET A 87 10.17 7.20 -2.83
CA MET A 87 9.77 7.59 -4.18
C MET A 87 8.44 8.35 -4.22
N GLY A 88 7.75 8.43 -3.07
CA GLY A 88 6.54 9.21 -2.90
C GLY A 88 5.25 8.41 -3.00
N ALA A 89 5.29 7.09 -2.82
CA ALA A 89 4.08 6.34 -2.52
C ALA A 89 3.41 6.92 -1.26
N GLU A 90 2.07 7.00 -1.29
CA GLU A 90 1.28 7.39 -0.13
C GLU A 90 0.94 6.19 0.76
N GLY A 91 1.03 4.98 0.22
CA GLY A 91 0.90 3.76 0.97
C GLY A 91 1.51 2.55 0.29
N LEU A 92 1.66 1.48 1.05
CA LEU A 92 2.15 0.19 0.56
C LEU A 92 1.04 -0.85 0.63
N ILE A 93 1.04 -1.74 -0.35
CA ILE A 93 0.36 -3.04 -0.28
C ILE A 93 1.47 -4.08 -0.09
N ALA A 94 1.48 -4.79 1.03
CA ALA A 94 2.48 -5.82 1.26
C ALA A 94 1.87 -7.21 1.08
N PRO A 95 2.43 -8.05 0.18
CA PRO A 95 1.92 -9.39 -0.07
C PRO A 95 2.31 -10.37 1.05
N MET A 96 1.64 -11.51 1.08
CA MET A 96 1.95 -12.72 1.85
C MET A 96 2.09 -12.48 3.36
N VAL A 97 1.35 -11.53 3.93
CA VAL A 97 1.42 -11.23 5.36
C VAL A 97 0.67 -12.31 6.14
N SER A 98 1.43 -13.11 6.87
CA SER A 98 0.94 -14.31 7.57
C SER A 98 1.07 -14.21 9.09
N THR A 99 1.88 -13.28 9.61
CA THR A 99 2.08 -13.11 11.06
C THR A 99 2.07 -11.64 11.52
N VAL A 100 1.87 -11.46 12.82
CA VAL A 100 1.91 -10.14 13.48
C VAL A 100 3.30 -9.51 13.36
N GLU A 101 4.35 -10.31 13.46
CA GLU A 101 5.73 -9.85 13.38
C GLU A 101 6.08 -9.31 11.99
N GLN A 102 5.56 -9.95 10.93
CA GLN A 102 5.70 -9.47 9.57
C GLN A 102 5.00 -8.12 9.38
N ALA A 103 3.76 -7.99 9.84
CA ALA A 103 3.02 -6.72 9.79
C ALA A 103 3.75 -5.62 10.58
N GLN A 104 4.25 -5.92 11.78
CA GLN A 104 5.02 -4.97 12.58
C GLN A 104 6.34 -4.57 11.91
N HIS A 105 7.03 -5.51 11.26
CA HIS A 105 8.24 -5.22 10.49
C HIS A 105 7.94 -4.22 9.36
N ILE A 106 6.83 -4.39 8.65
CA ILE A 106 6.41 -3.50 7.57
C ILE A 106 6.11 -2.10 8.11
N ILE A 107 5.30 -2.00 9.18
CA ILE A 107 4.99 -0.73 9.84
C ILE A 107 6.28 0.01 10.25
N ASN A 108 7.18 -0.70 10.94
CA ASN A 108 8.45 -0.13 11.40
C ASN A 108 9.34 0.35 10.24
N SER A 109 9.26 -0.30 9.08
CA SER A 109 10.05 0.05 7.89
C SER A 109 9.47 1.22 7.10
N MET A 110 8.17 1.48 7.24
CA MET A 110 7.49 2.61 6.58
C MET A 110 7.60 3.92 7.37
N LYS A 111 7.60 3.82 8.71
CA LYS A 111 7.52 4.96 9.62
C LYS A 111 8.91 5.47 10.05
N TYR A 112 9.04 6.78 10.17
CA TYR A 112 10.18 7.44 10.82
C TYR A 112 10.03 7.43 12.34
N HIS A 113 11.12 7.77 13.05
CA HIS A 113 11.12 7.97 14.50
C HIS A 113 10.00 8.95 14.95
N PRO A 114 9.30 8.68 16.06
CA PRO A 114 9.44 7.53 16.97
C PRO A 114 8.63 6.29 16.57
N ALA A 115 7.76 6.40 15.57
CA ALA A 115 6.81 5.34 15.20
C ALA A 115 7.46 4.16 14.45
N GLY A 116 8.69 4.32 13.96
CA GLY A 116 9.43 3.27 13.28
C GLY A 116 10.90 3.60 13.15
N VAL A 117 11.57 2.84 12.27
CA VAL A 117 13.03 2.82 12.11
C VAL A 117 13.46 3.06 10.65
N ARG A 118 12.58 3.61 9.81
CA ARG A 118 12.93 3.98 8.43
C ARG A 118 14.12 4.94 8.39
N GLY A 119 15.10 4.60 7.56
CA GLY A 119 16.28 5.41 7.29
C GLY A 119 15.92 6.76 6.67
N VAL A 120 16.61 7.81 7.11
CA VAL A 120 16.21 9.20 6.86
C VAL A 120 16.75 9.68 5.51
N ALA A 121 15.84 10.06 4.62
CA ALA A 121 16.12 10.84 3.43
C ALA A 121 15.03 11.90 3.29
N LEU A 122 15.40 13.17 3.21
CA LEU A 122 14.48 14.31 3.18
C LEU A 122 14.81 15.24 2.01
N GLN A 123 13.84 16.08 1.64
CA GLN A 123 13.87 16.95 0.45
C GLN A 123 14.00 16.13 -0.83
N ILE A 124 13.23 15.03 -0.88
CA ILE A 124 13.17 14.11 -2.01
C ILE A 124 11.71 13.88 -2.42
N ALA A 125 11.44 12.91 -3.30
CA ALA A 125 10.13 12.74 -3.91
C ALA A 125 8.96 12.66 -2.89
N HIS A 126 9.13 11.93 -1.78
CA HIS A 126 8.07 11.73 -0.79
C HIS A 126 7.64 12.97 0.01
N ASP A 127 8.45 14.02 0.06
CA ASP A 127 8.09 15.30 0.67
C ASP A 127 8.03 16.43 -0.37
N ARG A 128 7.94 16.04 -1.64
CA ARG A 128 7.85 16.93 -2.80
C ARG A 128 9.00 17.95 -2.83
N TYR A 129 10.18 17.56 -2.37
CA TYR A 129 11.39 18.39 -2.35
C TYR A 129 11.26 19.67 -1.50
N ARG A 130 10.24 19.74 -0.64
CA ARG A 130 9.97 20.95 0.15
C ARG A 130 10.93 21.03 1.35
N PRO A 131 11.50 22.22 1.66
CA PRO A 131 12.26 22.42 2.89
C PRO A 131 11.34 22.37 4.11
N GLY A 132 11.91 22.19 5.29
CA GLY A 132 11.17 22.18 6.57
C GLY A 132 11.96 21.53 7.69
N SER A 133 11.40 21.59 8.90
CA SER A 133 11.97 20.90 10.06
C SER A 133 11.99 19.39 9.84
N VAL A 134 13.04 18.72 10.31
CA VAL A 134 13.15 17.25 10.28
C VAL A 134 11.98 16.60 11.03
N THR A 135 11.62 17.15 12.19
CA THR A 135 10.55 16.61 13.05
C THR A 135 9.18 16.69 12.39
N ASP A 136 8.84 17.85 11.81
CA ASP A 136 7.54 18.07 11.19
C ASP A 136 7.36 17.17 9.96
N LYS A 137 8.46 16.92 9.24
CA LYS A 137 8.48 16.02 8.09
C LYS A 137 8.31 14.57 8.50
N PHE A 138 8.91 14.14 9.61
CA PHE A 138 8.69 12.79 10.16
C PHE A 138 7.24 12.61 10.58
N GLU A 139 6.70 13.56 11.33
CA GLU A 139 5.31 13.54 11.77
C GLU A 139 4.36 13.48 10.57
N THR A 140 4.55 14.36 9.59
CA THR A 140 3.73 14.40 8.37
C THR A 140 3.80 13.08 7.59
N ALA A 141 5.00 12.53 7.40
CA ALA A 141 5.19 11.25 6.70
C ALA A 141 4.54 10.08 7.45
N ASN A 142 4.65 10.05 8.78
CA ASN A 142 4.04 9.02 9.63
C ASN A 142 2.52 9.10 9.61
N GLN A 143 1.94 10.31 9.67
CA GLN A 143 0.49 10.51 9.68
C GLN A 143 -0.15 10.20 8.31
N ARG A 144 0.52 10.56 7.21
CA ARG A 144 -0.04 10.40 5.86
C ARG A 144 0.09 8.98 5.29
N SER A 145 1.05 8.20 5.78
CA SER A 145 1.37 6.89 5.20
C SER A 145 0.33 5.84 5.56
N VAL A 146 -0.10 5.08 4.54
CA VAL A 146 -1.09 4.01 4.65
C VAL A 146 -0.48 2.64 4.43
N PHE A 147 -0.82 1.68 5.28
CA PHE A 147 -0.44 0.28 5.09
C PHE A 147 -1.65 -0.60 4.82
N ILE A 148 -1.67 -1.21 3.63
CA ILE A 148 -2.63 -2.24 3.26
C ILE A 148 -1.95 -3.61 3.40
N CYS A 149 -2.48 -4.41 4.32
CA CYS A 149 -1.99 -5.76 4.59
C CYS A 149 -2.73 -6.75 3.70
N LEU A 150 -2.03 -7.41 2.78
CA LEU A 150 -2.62 -8.42 1.92
C LEU A 150 -2.73 -9.75 2.68
N ILE A 151 -3.96 -10.16 2.98
CA ILE A 151 -4.28 -11.44 3.63
C ILE A 151 -4.61 -12.44 2.54
N GLU A 152 -3.66 -13.34 2.29
CA GLU A 152 -3.75 -14.27 1.16
C GLU A 152 -3.14 -15.65 1.44
N THR A 153 -2.96 -15.97 2.71
CA THR A 153 -2.52 -17.28 3.17
C THR A 153 -3.44 -17.81 4.27
N ALA A 154 -3.51 -19.13 4.41
CA ALA A 154 -4.23 -19.77 5.51
C ALA A 154 -3.73 -19.30 6.89
N ASP A 155 -2.42 -19.09 7.04
CA ASP A 155 -1.82 -18.57 8.27
C ASP A 155 -2.18 -17.10 8.51
N GLY A 156 -2.26 -16.28 7.46
CA GLY A 156 -2.75 -14.90 7.55
C GLY A 156 -4.18 -14.84 8.08
N VAL A 157 -5.08 -15.68 7.56
CA VAL A 157 -6.45 -15.81 8.07
C VAL A 157 -6.48 -16.31 9.51
N LYS A 158 -5.61 -17.26 9.88
CA LYS A 158 -5.49 -17.76 11.25
C LYS A 158 -5.10 -16.63 12.23
N ASN A 159 -4.15 -15.78 11.84
CA ASN A 159 -3.58 -14.72 12.67
C ASN A 159 -4.25 -13.33 12.48
N ILE A 160 -5.35 -13.26 11.72
CA ILE A 160 -5.95 -12.02 11.25
C ILE A 160 -6.31 -11.04 12.37
N ASP A 161 -6.83 -11.52 13.51
CA ASP A 161 -7.21 -10.66 14.63
C ASP A 161 -6.00 -9.94 15.25
N GLY A 162 -4.87 -10.63 15.35
CA GLY A 162 -3.63 -10.06 15.85
C GLY A 162 -3.06 -9.03 14.88
N ILE A 163 -3.12 -9.31 13.58
CA ILE A 163 -2.67 -8.40 12.52
C ILE A 163 -3.57 -7.15 12.48
N ALA A 164 -4.89 -7.33 12.49
CA ALA A 164 -5.88 -6.25 12.49
C ALA A 164 -5.77 -5.36 13.73
N GLY A 165 -5.33 -5.91 14.86
CA GLY A 165 -5.18 -5.19 16.13
C GLY A 165 -3.95 -4.28 16.21
N LEU A 166 -3.04 -4.33 15.23
CA LEU A 166 -1.84 -3.50 15.23
C LEU A 166 -2.15 -2.04 14.87
N ASP A 167 -1.64 -1.10 15.66
CA ASP A 167 -1.62 0.30 15.27
C ASP A 167 -0.67 0.49 14.07
N GLY A 168 -1.23 0.99 12.97
CA GLY A 168 -0.53 1.15 11.70
C GLY A 168 -0.93 0.15 10.61
N VAL A 169 -1.80 -0.83 10.88
CA VAL A 169 -2.53 -1.55 9.82
C VAL A 169 -3.80 -0.77 9.48
N ASP A 170 -3.85 -0.20 8.28
CA ASP A 170 -4.96 0.68 7.87
C ASP A 170 -6.08 -0.07 7.14
N CYS A 171 -5.76 -1.19 6.51
CA CYS A 171 -6.71 -2.00 5.77
C CYS A 171 -6.20 -3.44 5.66
N LEU A 172 -7.12 -4.40 5.78
CA LEU A 172 -6.90 -5.78 5.36
C LEU A 172 -7.50 -5.95 3.96
N TRP A 173 -6.70 -6.40 3.02
CA TRP A 173 -7.15 -6.69 1.66
C TRP A 173 -6.97 -8.18 1.39
N VAL A 174 -8.03 -8.86 0.99
CA VAL A 174 -7.96 -10.27 0.56
C VAL A 174 -7.34 -10.43 -0.84
N GLY A 175 -6.21 -11.13 -0.91
CA GLY A 175 -5.66 -11.69 -2.15
C GLY A 175 -6.35 -13.01 -2.50
N HIS A 176 -7.56 -12.93 -3.07
CA HIS A 176 -8.46 -14.10 -3.21
C HIS A 176 -7.87 -15.27 -4.01
N PHE A 177 -7.09 -15.02 -5.06
CA PHE A 177 -6.45 -16.10 -5.82
C PHE A 177 -5.42 -16.85 -4.98
N ASP A 178 -4.44 -16.16 -4.42
CA ASP A 178 -3.42 -16.78 -3.56
C ASP A 178 -4.03 -17.41 -2.31
N LEU A 179 -5.06 -16.80 -1.72
CA LEU A 179 -5.80 -17.39 -0.60
C LEU A 179 -6.42 -18.73 -0.99
N SER A 180 -7.09 -18.82 -2.13
CA SER A 180 -7.71 -20.06 -2.61
C SER A 180 -6.67 -21.16 -2.80
N VAL A 181 -5.48 -20.82 -3.31
CA VAL A 181 -4.36 -21.75 -3.48
C VAL A 181 -3.82 -22.19 -2.12
N SER A 182 -3.60 -21.24 -1.20
CA SER A 182 -3.09 -21.51 0.14
C SER A 182 -4.03 -22.40 0.97
N LEU A 183 -5.34 -22.28 0.75
CA LEU A 183 -6.37 -23.13 1.37
C LEU A 183 -6.56 -24.50 0.69
N GLY A 184 -5.82 -24.77 -0.39
CA GLY A 184 -5.89 -26.04 -1.13
C GLY A 184 -7.10 -26.17 -2.06
N VAL A 185 -7.75 -25.05 -2.41
CA VAL A 185 -8.98 -24.99 -3.23
C VAL A 185 -8.82 -23.99 -4.39
N PRO A 186 -7.82 -24.18 -5.26
CA PRO A 186 -7.38 -23.17 -6.22
C PRO A 186 -8.51 -22.75 -7.17
N GLY A 187 -8.90 -21.48 -7.09
CA GLY A 187 -9.95 -20.89 -7.93
C GLY A 187 -11.39 -21.32 -7.59
N ASP A 188 -11.60 -22.20 -6.61
CA ASP A 188 -12.94 -22.58 -6.15
C ASP A 188 -13.41 -21.66 -5.02
N PHE A 189 -13.86 -20.46 -5.41
CA PHE A 189 -14.34 -19.44 -4.48
C PHE A 189 -15.70 -19.76 -3.84
N ALA A 190 -16.38 -20.80 -4.31
CA ALA A 190 -17.61 -21.31 -3.70
C ALA A 190 -17.32 -22.41 -2.66
N HIS A 191 -16.09 -22.90 -2.57
CA HIS A 191 -15.73 -23.95 -1.63
C HIS A 191 -15.98 -23.52 -0.17
N PRO A 192 -16.55 -24.39 0.69
CA PRO A 192 -16.83 -24.06 2.10
C PRO A 192 -15.60 -23.54 2.87
N THR A 193 -14.42 -24.09 2.62
CA THR A 193 -13.15 -23.61 3.21
C THR A 193 -12.83 -22.17 2.83
N PHE A 194 -13.05 -21.77 1.57
CA PHE A 194 -12.77 -20.41 1.10
C PHE A 194 -13.78 -19.41 1.69
N THR A 195 -15.06 -19.75 1.64
CA THR A 195 -16.13 -18.90 2.21
C THR A 195 -15.97 -18.72 3.72
N ALA A 196 -15.65 -19.78 4.46
CA ALA A 196 -15.37 -19.68 5.89
C ALA A 196 -14.14 -18.79 6.22
N ALA A 197 -13.15 -18.74 5.33
CA ALA A 197 -12.01 -17.84 5.46
C ALA A 197 -12.37 -16.38 5.16
N MET A 198 -13.29 -16.14 4.22
CA MET A 198 -13.79 -14.80 3.87
C MET A 198 -14.73 -14.20 4.93
N ASP A 199 -15.49 -15.04 5.62
CA ASP A 199 -16.43 -14.62 6.67
C ASP A 199 -15.72 -14.18 7.96
N LYS A 200 -14.48 -14.61 8.15
CA LYS A 200 -13.63 -14.27 9.29
C LYS A 200 -12.96 -12.91 9.08
#